data_AF-A0A7C6F6E4-F1
#
_entry.id   AF-A0A7C6F6E4-F1
#
_cell.length_a   1.000
_cell.length_b   1.000
_cell.length_c   1.000
_cell.angle_alpha   90.00
_cell.angle_beta   90.00
_cell.angle_gamma   90.00
#
_symmetry.space_group_name_H-M   'P 1'
#
loop_
_entity.id
_entity.type
_entity.pdbx_description
1 polymer ?
#
loop_
_entity_poly.entity_id
_entity_poly.type
_entity_poly.pdbx_seq_one_letter_code
_entity_poly.pdbx_strand_id
1 'polypeptide(L)'
;MFRLPNAPPLGALKLTIQQFYRPNGDSTQNRGVVADIELPSLTNHLEGIAESDLDYALPFDQIRAAQFQTASDVDPAVIQYLKGRSEERVKNSPDFQKVKADIERYLAQREKKTVPLMEEKFMAQVKELNADKEEEKRLKALTEGNEEGIKRDYYLDEVLQIMVDYLQHRVVAQAR
;
A
#
# COMPACT_ATOMS: atom_id res chain seq x y z
N MET A 1 39.63 -16.86 -29.87
CA MET A 1 38.56 -15.93 -29.42
C MET A 1 38.36 -14.88 -30.49
N PHE A 2 37.30 -15.00 -31.29
CA PHE A 2 37.00 -14.10 -32.40
C PHE A 2 36.26 -12.85 -31.86
N ARG A 3 36.93 -11.70 -31.82
CA ARG A 3 36.25 -10.40 -31.63
C ARG A 3 35.82 -9.90 -33.01
N LEU A 4 34.52 -9.81 -33.26
CA LEU A 4 33.97 -9.17 -34.45
C LEU A 4 34.16 -7.64 -34.31
N PRO A 5 34.91 -6.98 -35.21
CA PRO A 5 34.98 -5.52 -35.22
C PRO A 5 33.62 -4.97 -35.69
N ASN A 6 33.08 -4.00 -34.96
CA ASN A 6 31.78 -3.34 -35.22
C ASN A 6 30.53 -4.24 -35.11
N ALA A 7 30.42 -5.04 -34.05
CA ALA A 7 29.14 -5.69 -33.72
C ALA A 7 28.07 -4.61 -33.39
N PRO A 8 26.88 -4.66 -34.01
CA PRO A 8 25.76 -3.81 -33.60
C PRO A 8 25.42 -4.07 -32.13
N PRO A 9 24.81 -3.13 -31.40
CA PRO A 9 24.47 -3.31 -29.99
C PRO A 9 23.53 -4.52 -29.85
N LEU A 10 24.09 -5.64 -29.38
CA LEU A 10 23.35 -6.83 -29.00
C LEU A 10 22.68 -6.47 -27.67
N GLY A 11 21.34 -6.50 -27.63
CA GLY A 11 20.56 -6.02 -26.49
C GLY A 11 20.91 -6.68 -25.14
N ALA A 12 20.24 -6.25 -24.06
CA ALA A 12 20.52 -6.72 -22.71
C ALA A 12 19.51 -7.78 -22.23
N LEU A 13 19.98 -8.74 -21.43
CA LEU A 13 19.14 -9.67 -20.67
C LEU A 13 19.17 -9.30 -19.18
N LYS A 14 18.01 -9.34 -18.53
CA LYS A 14 17.88 -9.15 -17.08
C LYS A 14 17.47 -10.49 -16.47
N LEU A 15 18.31 -11.00 -15.57
CA LEU A 15 18.11 -12.28 -14.88
C LEU A 15 18.11 -12.07 -13.37
N THR A 16 17.24 -12.78 -12.67
CA THR A 16 17.23 -12.81 -11.19
C THR A 16 18.23 -13.85 -10.71
N ILE A 17 19.27 -13.40 -10.02
CA ILE A 17 20.38 -14.26 -9.56
C ILE A 17 20.49 -14.39 -8.03
N GLN A 18 19.76 -13.56 -7.29
CA GLN A 18 19.84 -13.45 -5.85
C GLN A 18 18.45 -13.22 -5.26
N GLN A 19 18.26 -13.70 -4.04
CA GLN A 19 17.08 -13.43 -3.22
C GLN A 19 17.53 -12.75 -1.92
N PHE A 20 16.69 -11.85 -1.40
CA PHE A 20 16.94 -11.13 -0.17
C PHE A 20 16.15 -11.72 0.99
N TYR A 21 16.78 -11.76 2.16
CA TYR A 21 16.20 -12.30 3.40
C TYR A 21 16.40 -11.30 4.53
N ARG A 22 15.39 -11.19 5.39
CA ARG A 22 15.42 -10.36 6.61
C ARG A 22 16.32 -11.01 7.68
N PRO A 23 16.77 -10.27 8.71
CA PRO A 23 17.59 -10.83 9.79
C PRO A 23 16.95 -12.02 10.52
N ASN A 24 15.61 -12.05 10.59
CA ASN A 24 14.84 -13.15 11.15
C ASN A 24 14.76 -14.39 10.23
N GLY A 25 15.29 -14.32 9.01
CA GLY A 25 15.31 -15.41 8.04
C GLY A 25 14.20 -15.36 6.99
N ASP A 26 13.21 -14.48 7.11
CA ASP A 26 12.07 -14.43 6.19
C ASP A 26 12.42 -13.72 4.87
N SER A 27 11.96 -14.26 3.74
CA SER A 27 11.97 -13.55 2.46
C SER A 27 10.90 -12.45 2.42
N THR A 28 11.14 -11.40 1.65
CA THR A 28 10.11 -10.36 1.36
C THR A 28 9.26 -10.72 0.13
N GLN A 29 9.61 -11.79 -0.58
CA GLN A 29 8.91 -12.22 -1.79
C GLN A 29 7.44 -12.52 -1.50
N ASN A 30 6.54 -12.05 -2.39
CA ASN A 30 5.07 -12.18 -2.33
C ASN A 30 4.37 -11.50 -1.14
N ARG A 31 5.02 -11.35 0.02
CA ARG A 31 4.42 -10.83 1.25
C ARG A 31 4.82 -9.39 1.54
N GLY A 32 5.93 -8.92 0.97
CA GLY A 32 6.49 -7.61 1.28
C GLY A 32 6.85 -7.46 2.76
N VAL A 33 6.73 -6.23 3.27
CA VAL A 33 6.85 -5.92 4.69
C VAL A 33 5.48 -5.47 5.18
N VAL A 34 4.85 -6.29 6.00
CA VAL A 34 3.55 -5.98 6.61
C VAL A 34 3.75 -4.88 7.65
N ALA A 35 2.92 -3.84 7.59
CA ALA A 35 2.94 -2.76 8.55
C ALA A 35 2.27 -3.19 9.88
N ASP A 36 2.81 -2.75 11.01
CA ASP A 36 2.22 -3.05 12.33
C ASP A 36 0.86 -2.36 12.52
N ILE A 37 0.67 -1.20 11.89
CA ILE A 37 -0.57 -0.43 11.87
C ILE A 37 -0.98 -0.24 10.41
N GLU A 38 -2.04 -0.93 10.01
CA GLU A 38 -2.56 -0.89 8.64
C GLU A 38 -3.59 0.24 8.50
N LEU A 39 -3.33 1.16 7.57
CA LEU A 39 -4.30 2.17 7.18
C LEU A 39 -5.12 1.69 5.98
N PRO A 40 -6.43 2.00 5.91
CA PRO A 40 -7.25 1.66 4.75
C PRO A 40 -6.64 2.29 3.49
N SER A 41 -6.33 1.47 2.48
CA SER A 41 -5.82 1.95 1.19
C SER A 41 -6.40 1.13 0.05
N LEU A 42 -6.81 1.80 -1.02
CA LEU A 42 -7.29 1.15 -2.23
C LEU A 42 -6.20 0.27 -2.87
N THR A 43 -4.94 0.68 -2.79
CA THR A 43 -3.80 -0.05 -3.38
C THR A 43 -3.66 -1.47 -2.84
N ASN A 44 -4.08 -1.72 -1.60
CA ASN A 44 -4.03 -3.05 -0.99
C ASN A 44 -5.02 -4.04 -1.62
N HIS A 45 -5.99 -3.53 -2.40
CA HIS A 45 -7.01 -4.35 -3.06
C HIS A 45 -6.84 -4.42 -4.57
N LEU A 46 -5.95 -3.62 -5.17
CA LEU A 46 -5.71 -3.58 -6.61
C LEU A 46 -4.92 -4.81 -7.08
N GLU A 47 -5.44 -5.50 -8.09
CA GLU A 47 -4.75 -6.62 -8.75
C GLU A 47 -3.68 -6.11 -9.73
N GLY A 48 -2.55 -6.81 -9.81
CA GLY A 48 -1.45 -6.53 -10.73
C GLY A 48 -0.42 -5.52 -10.20
N ILE A 49 -0.56 -5.08 -8.94
CA ILE A 49 0.42 -4.21 -8.28
C ILE A 49 1.38 -5.01 -7.42
N ALA A 50 0.89 -6.08 -6.78
CA ALA A 50 1.71 -6.89 -5.90
C ALA A 50 2.59 -7.85 -6.70
N GLU A 51 3.77 -8.18 -6.16
CA GLU A 51 4.64 -9.21 -6.73
C GLU A 51 3.94 -10.57 -6.80
N SER A 52 3.03 -10.84 -5.86
CA SER A 52 2.19 -12.04 -5.83
C SER A 52 1.27 -12.20 -7.03
N ASP A 53 0.98 -11.11 -7.75
CA ASP A 53 0.05 -11.13 -8.88
C ASP A 53 0.75 -11.47 -10.21
N LEU A 54 2.07 -11.69 -10.18
CA LEU A 54 2.86 -12.07 -11.35
C LEU A 54 2.78 -13.59 -11.60
N ASP A 55 2.57 -13.99 -12.87
CA ASP A 55 2.39 -15.38 -13.29
C ASP A 55 3.52 -16.34 -12.85
N TYR A 56 4.74 -15.84 -12.71
CA TYR A 56 5.94 -16.62 -12.34
C TYR A 56 6.70 -16.00 -11.16
N ALA A 57 5.96 -15.44 -10.19
CA ALA A 57 6.55 -14.98 -8.95
C ALA A 57 7.23 -16.13 -8.21
N LEU A 58 8.41 -15.87 -7.64
CA LEU A 58 9.12 -16.87 -6.83
C LEU A 58 8.33 -17.11 -5.53
N PRO A 59 8.23 -18.35 -5.03
CA PRO A 59 7.52 -18.64 -3.79
C PRO A 59 8.21 -17.98 -2.59
N PHE A 60 7.43 -17.77 -1.54
CA PHE A 60 7.99 -17.36 -0.24
C PHE A 60 8.93 -18.45 0.28
N ASP A 61 10.10 -18.04 0.76
CA ASP A 61 11.12 -18.91 1.33
C ASP A 61 11.64 -18.35 2.66
N GLN A 62 12.20 -19.23 3.50
CA GLN A 62 12.74 -18.89 4.81
C GLN A 62 14.07 -19.61 5.04
N ILE A 63 15.08 -18.85 5.45
CA ILE A 63 16.41 -19.37 5.81
C ILE A 63 16.64 -19.29 7.31
N ARG A 64 17.74 -19.90 7.78
CA ARG A 64 18.17 -19.77 9.17
C ARG A 64 18.41 -18.29 9.51
N ALA A 65 17.76 -17.82 10.57
CA ALA A 65 17.95 -16.47 11.10
C ALA A 65 19.42 -16.19 11.43
N ALA A 66 19.84 -14.96 11.19
CA ALA A 66 21.13 -14.47 11.64
C ALA A 66 21.12 -14.26 13.16
N GLN A 67 22.29 -14.19 13.78
CA GLN A 67 22.38 -13.71 15.16
C GLN A 67 22.32 -12.18 15.14
N PHE A 68 21.30 -11.61 15.78
CA PHE A 68 21.13 -10.16 15.92
C PHE A 68 20.58 -9.82 17.32
N GLN A 69 20.79 -8.57 17.74
CA GLN A 69 20.21 -8.03 18.96
C GLN A 69 18.97 -7.21 18.61
N THR A 70 17.86 -7.46 19.27
CA THR A 70 16.61 -6.73 19.08
C THR A 70 16.62 -5.44 19.91
N ALA A 71 16.31 -4.30 19.29
CA ALA A 71 15.96 -3.10 20.04
C ALA A 71 14.61 -3.34 20.73
N SER A 72 14.52 -3.10 22.03
CA SER A 72 13.29 -3.31 22.84
C SER A 72 12.45 -2.02 22.95
N ASP A 73 12.51 -1.16 21.93
CA ASP A 73 11.84 0.14 21.96
C ASP A 73 10.34 0.03 21.64
N VAL A 74 9.91 -1.06 20.98
CA VAL A 74 8.52 -1.28 20.56
C VAL A 74 8.06 -2.67 20.98
N ASP A 75 7.20 -2.71 22.00
CA ASP A 75 6.60 -3.95 22.50
C ASP A 75 5.20 -4.18 21.90
N PRO A 76 4.68 -5.43 21.90
CA PRO A 76 3.33 -5.72 21.44
C PRO A 76 2.23 -4.90 22.12
N ALA A 77 2.43 -4.54 23.39
CA ALA A 77 1.49 -3.68 24.12
C ALA A 77 1.44 -2.25 23.55
N VAL A 78 2.58 -1.71 23.14
CA VAL A 78 2.67 -0.40 22.47
C VAL A 78 1.95 -0.45 21.13
N ILE A 79 2.19 -1.51 20.35
CA ILE A 79 1.54 -1.69 19.05
C ILE A 79 0.02 -1.75 19.21
N GLN A 80 -0.50 -2.52 20.17
CA GLN A 80 -1.94 -2.59 20.43
C GLN A 80 -2.53 -1.24 20.84
N TYR A 81 -1.83 -0.49 21.69
CA TYR A 81 -2.24 0.86 22.08
C TYR A 81 -2.32 1.81 20.88
N LEU A 82 -1.27 1.85 20.05
CA LEU A 82 -1.23 2.71 18.86
C LEU A 82 -2.29 2.31 17.84
N LYS A 83 -2.47 1.01 17.62
CA LYS A 83 -3.49 0.48 16.72
C LYS A 83 -4.89 0.90 17.13
N GLY A 84 -5.25 0.76 18.42
CA GLY A 84 -6.57 1.17 18.91
C GLY A 84 -6.84 2.67 18.70
N ARG A 85 -5.84 3.52 18.99
CA ARG A 85 -5.98 4.98 18.78
C ARG A 85 -6.09 5.36 17.31
N SER A 86 -5.31 4.72 16.46
CA SER A 86 -5.37 4.95 15.02
C SER A 86 -6.71 4.51 14.45
N GLU A 87 -7.21 3.33 14.83
CA GLU A 87 -8.53 2.82 14.40
C GLU A 87 -9.68 3.78 14.77
N GLU A 88 -9.64 4.37 15.97
CA GLU A 88 -10.62 5.38 16.40
C GLU A 88 -10.56 6.65 15.54
N ARG A 89 -9.36 7.17 15.25
CA ARG A 89 -9.19 8.35 14.39
C ARG A 89 -9.63 8.08 12.95
N VAL A 90 -9.20 6.96 12.40
CA VAL A 90 -9.56 6.51 11.05
C VAL A 90 -11.08 6.33 10.92
N LYS A 91 -11.75 5.83 11.97
CA LYS A 91 -13.22 5.69 11.97
C LYS A 91 -13.94 7.03 11.96
N ASN A 92 -13.41 8.03 12.66
CA ASN A 92 -14.02 9.36 12.78
C ASN A 92 -13.62 10.33 11.66
N SER A 93 -12.61 9.99 10.84
CA SER A 93 -12.14 10.86 9.77
C SER A 93 -13.03 10.74 8.52
N PRO A 94 -13.53 11.87 7.97
CA PRO A 94 -14.35 11.86 6.76
C PRO A 94 -13.57 11.39 5.53
N ASP A 95 -12.26 11.63 5.45
CA ASP A 95 -11.46 11.24 4.30
C ASP A 95 -11.22 9.72 4.27
N PHE A 96 -10.93 9.11 5.42
CA PHE A 96 -10.82 7.66 5.51
C PHE A 96 -12.17 6.94 5.32
N GLN A 97 -13.29 7.58 5.65
CA GLN A 97 -14.62 7.05 5.32
C GLN A 97 -14.85 7.01 3.80
N LYS A 98 -14.43 8.04 3.06
CA LYS A 98 -14.47 8.04 1.59
C LYS A 98 -13.61 6.92 1.01
N VAL A 99 -12.37 6.76 1.50
CA VAL A 99 -11.47 5.68 1.07
C VAL A 99 -12.10 4.31 1.30
N LYS A 100 -12.75 4.08 2.45
CA LYS A 100 -13.47 2.82 2.71
C LYS A 100 -14.62 2.60 1.74
N ALA A 101 -15.40 3.63 1.44
CA ALA A 101 -16.47 3.54 0.44
C ALA A 101 -15.92 3.22 -0.96
N ASP A 102 -14.79 3.82 -1.34
CA ASP A 102 -14.12 3.55 -2.62
C ASP A 102 -13.60 2.11 -2.69
N ILE A 103 -13.05 1.59 -1.59
CA ILE A 103 -12.63 0.18 -1.48
C ILE A 103 -13.83 -0.75 -1.64
N GLU A 104 -14.92 -0.54 -0.90
CA GLU A 104 -16.14 -1.35 -1.00
C GLU A 104 -16.71 -1.33 -2.42
N ARG A 105 -16.75 -0.16 -3.04
CA ARG A 105 -17.20 0.01 -4.42
C ARG A 105 -16.31 -0.74 -5.40
N TYR A 106 -14.99 -0.64 -5.26
CA TYR A 106 -14.04 -1.36 -6.11
C TYR A 106 -14.22 -2.88 -5.98
N LEU A 107 -14.34 -3.38 -4.75
CA LEU A 107 -14.58 -4.81 -4.49
C LEU A 107 -15.91 -5.27 -5.11
N ALA A 108 -16.99 -4.49 -4.96
CA ALA A 108 -18.29 -4.79 -5.56
C ALA A 108 -18.27 -4.76 -7.10
N GLN A 109 -17.46 -3.89 -7.71
CA GLN A 109 -17.25 -3.89 -9.16
C GLN A 109 -16.46 -5.11 -9.61
N ARG A 110 -15.44 -5.51 -8.86
CA ARG A 110 -14.63 -6.69 -9.15
C ARG A 110 -15.43 -7.98 -9.14
N GLU A 111 -16.40 -8.12 -8.23
CA GLU A 111 -17.29 -9.28 -8.21
C GLU A 111 -18.19 -9.37 -9.45
N LYS A 112 -18.49 -8.24 -10.10
CA LYS A 112 -19.30 -8.20 -11.32
C LYS A 112 -18.47 -8.60 -12.53
N LYS A 113 -18.34 -9.91 -12.76
CA LYS A 113 -17.64 -10.50 -13.93
C LYS A 113 -18.43 -10.42 -15.26
N THR A 114 -19.66 -9.90 -15.23
CA THR A 114 -20.56 -9.87 -16.39
C THR A 114 -20.93 -8.43 -16.75
N VAL A 115 -20.80 -8.08 -18.02
CA VAL A 115 -21.20 -6.78 -18.55
C VAL A 115 -22.54 -6.93 -19.28
N PRO A 116 -23.52 -6.04 -19.04
CA PRO A 116 -24.78 -6.07 -19.78
C PRO A 116 -24.55 -5.72 -21.26
N LEU A 117 -25.10 -6.54 -22.15
CA LEU A 117 -25.04 -6.35 -23.60
C LEU A 117 -26.10 -5.36 -24.13
N MET A 118 -27.07 -4.97 -23.30
CA MET A 118 -28.07 -3.96 -23.65
C MET A 118 -27.46 -2.56 -23.57
N GLU A 119 -27.49 -1.83 -24.67
CA GLU A 119 -26.88 -0.50 -24.81
C GLU A 119 -27.38 0.49 -23.74
N GLU A 120 -28.69 0.54 -23.48
CA GLU A 120 -29.27 1.45 -22.48
C GLU A 120 -28.73 1.18 -21.06
N LYS A 121 -28.63 -0.10 -20.69
CA LYS A 121 -28.12 -0.53 -19.38
C LYS A 121 -26.62 -0.30 -19.26
N PHE A 122 -25.89 -0.49 -20.35
CA PHE A 122 -24.45 -0.21 -20.42
C PHE A 122 -24.18 1.30 -20.30
N MET A 123 -24.92 2.13 -21.05
CA MET A 123 -24.79 3.59 -20.99
C MET A 123 -25.18 4.16 -19.62
N ALA A 124 -26.19 3.60 -18.95
CA ALA A 124 -26.53 3.98 -17.58
C ALA A 124 -25.38 3.69 -16.61
N GLN A 125 -24.79 2.49 -16.70
CA GLN A 125 -23.64 2.09 -15.88
C GLN A 125 -22.41 2.98 -16.13
N VAL A 126 -22.13 3.31 -17.39
CA VAL A 126 -21.02 4.19 -17.77
C VAL A 126 -21.24 5.62 -17.26
N LYS A 127 -22.47 6.14 -17.31
CA LYS A 127 -22.79 7.48 -16.78
C LYS A 127 -22.58 7.55 -15.27
N GLU A 128 -23.03 6.55 -14.52
CA GLU A 128 -22.82 6.46 -13.07
C GLU A 128 -21.32 6.44 -12.73
N LEU A 129 -20.53 5.62 -13.45
CA LEU A 129 -19.07 5.56 -13.27
C LEU A 129 -18.35 6.86 -13.64
N ASN A 130 -18.82 7.57 -14.67
CA ASN A 130 -18.20 8.80 -15.14
C ASN A 130 -18.58 10.01 -14.28
N ALA A 131 -19.83 10.13 -13.85
CA ALA A 131 -20.28 11.20 -12.97
C ALA A 131 -19.44 11.24 -11.68
N ASP A 132 -19.20 10.07 -11.10
CA ASP A 132 -18.42 9.96 -9.87
C ASP A 132 -16.93 10.27 -10.09
N LYS A 133 -16.37 9.84 -11.24
CA LYS A 133 -15.00 10.21 -11.63
C LYS A 133 -14.85 11.70 -11.89
N GLU A 134 -15.87 12.36 -12.44
CA GLU A 134 -15.84 13.80 -12.67
C GLU A 134 -15.97 14.57 -11.35
N GLU A 135 -16.80 14.11 -10.43
CA GLU A 135 -16.90 14.67 -9.08
C GLU A 135 -15.58 14.52 -8.33
N GLU A 136 -14.99 13.32 -8.34
CA GLU A 136 -13.68 13.06 -7.72
C GLU A 136 -12.56 13.90 -8.34
N LYS A 137 -12.50 14.01 -9.68
CA LYS A 137 -11.56 14.88 -10.37
C LYS A 137 -11.79 16.36 -10.07
N ARG A 138 -13.04 16.79 -9.92
CA ARG A 138 -13.38 18.19 -9.60
C ARG A 138 -12.97 18.54 -8.17
N LEU A 139 -13.20 17.64 -7.22
CA LEU A 139 -12.69 17.76 -5.85
C LEU A 139 -11.15 17.77 -5.83
N LYS A 140 -10.50 16.87 -6.57
CA LYS A 140 -9.03 16.84 -6.69
C LYS A 140 -8.48 18.11 -7.33
N ALA A 141 -9.08 18.61 -8.39
CA ALA A 141 -8.67 19.85 -9.06
C ALA A 141 -8.91 21.11 -8.20
N LEU A 142 -9.88 21.08 -7.28
CA LEU A 142 -10.07 22.13 -6.27
C LEU A 142 -9.00 22.10 -5.17
N THR A 143 -8.42 20.93 -4.90
CA THR A 143 -7.36 20.73 -3.89
C THR A 143 -5.94 20.78 -4.45
N GLU A 144 -5.74 20.50 -5.74
CA GLU A 144 -4.44 20.47 -6.40
C GLU A 144 -4.03 21.87 -6.88
N GLY A 145 -3.64 22.71 -5.92
CA GLY A 145 -2.72 23.80 -6.17
C GLY A 145 -1.30 23.25 -6.35
N ASN A 146 -0.58 23.77 -7.35
CA ASN A 146 0.83 23.49 -7.63
C ASN A 146 1.70 23.52 -6.36
N GLU A 147 2.21 22.38 -5.89
CA GLU A 147 3.23 22.35 -4.84
C GLU A 147 4.29 21.29 -5.14
N GLU A 148 5.46 21.73 -5.60
CA GLU A 148 6.70 20.96 -5.54
C GLU A 148 7.11 20.84 -4.05
N GLY A 149 6.65 19.78 -3.38
CA GLY A 149 6.90 19.55 -1.95
C GLY A 149 6.25 18.27 -1.42
N ILE A 150 6.48 17.96 -0.13
CA ILE A 150 5.78 16.85 0.54
C ILE A 150 4.30 17.25 0.66
N LYS A 151 3.43 16.60 -0.12
CA LYS A 151 1.97 16.79 0.00
C LYS A 151 1.52 16.33 1.40
N ARG A 152 1.00 17.26 2.19
CA ARG A 152 0.30 16.92 3.44
C ARG A 152 -1.05 16.34 3.10
N ASP A 153 -1.09 15.01 3.06
CA ASP A 153 -2.29 14.23 2.81
C ASP A 153 -2.81 13.61 4.11
N TYR A 154 -4.07 13.16 4.12
CA TYR A 154 -4.72 12.56 5.30
C TYR A 154 -3.98 11.32 5.82
N TYR A 155 -3.26 10.59 4.95
CA TYR A 155 -2.34 9.52 5.38
C TYR A 155 -1.15 10.05 6.18
N LEU A 156 -0.50 11.12 5.71
CA LEU A 156 0.66 11.70 6.40
C LEU A 156 0.25 12.26 7.76
N ASP A 157 -0.92 12.90 7.82
CA ASP A 157 -1.46 13.42 9.07
C ASP A 157 -1.71 12.29 10.09
N GLU A 158 -2.28 11.16 9.67
CA GLU A 158 -2.47 10.01 10.57
C GLU A 158 -1.14 9.40 11.03
N VAL A 159 -0.15 9.29 10.14
CA VAL A 159 1.20 8.82 10.50
C VAL A 159 1.85 9.74 11.53
N LEU A 160 1.71 11.07 11.39
CA LEU A 160 2.19 12.03 12.37
C LEU A 160 1.48 11.87 13.72
N GLN A 161 0.16 11.62 13.72
CA GLN A 161 -0.58 11.36 14.96
C GLN A 161 -0.13 10.07 15.66
N ILE A 162 0.11 8.99 14.90
CA ILE A 162 0.68 7.74 15.44
C ILE A 162 2.05 7.99 16.05
N MET A 163 2.89 8.80 15.41
CA MET A 163 4.20 9.18 15.94
C MET A 163 4.07 9.94 17.27
N VAL A 164 3.13 10.89 17.34
CA VAL A 164 2.84 11.63 18.58
C VAL A 164 2.38 10.69 19.69
N ASP A 165 1.46 9.77 19.40
CA ASP A 165 0.98 8.79 20.37
C ASP A 165 2.13 7.90 20.90
N TYR A 166 3.05 7.49 20.02
CA TYR A 166 4.23 6.71 20.39
C TYR A 166 5.17 7.49 21.32
N LEU A 167 5.46 8.74 20.98
CA LEU A 167 6.28 9.61 21.83
C LEU A 167 5.65 9.85 23.19
N GLN A 168 4.33 10.10 23.24
CA GLN A 168 3.59 10.26 24.50
C GLN A 168 3.66 8.99 25.35
N HIS A 169 3.44 7.82 24.76
CA HIS A 169 3.55 6.55 25.45
C HIS A 169 4.95 6.34 26.04
N ARG A 170 6.00 6.68 25.27
CA ARG A 170 7.40 6.56 25.70
C ARG A 170 7.75 7.52 26.85
N VAL A 171 7.33 8.78 26.76
CA VAL A 171 7.56 9.77 27.84
C VAL A 171 6.87 9.34 29.13
N VAL A 172 5.63 8.84 29.05
CA VAL A 172 4.90 8.31 30.22
C VAL A 172 5.58 7.06 30.80
N ALA A 173 6.13 6.19 29.95
CA ALA A 173 6.87 5.01 30.39
C ALA A 173 8.20 5.36 31.08
N GLN A 174 8.87 6.45 30.69
CA GLN A 174 10.10 6.93 31.33
C GLN A 174 9.86 7.72 32.63
N ALA A 175 8.65 8.21 32.86
CA ALA A 175 8.26 8.94 34.06
C ALA A 175 7.78 8.03 35.22
N ARG A 176 7.75 6.71 35.01
CA ARG A 176 7.44 5.68 36.01
C ARG A 176 8.70 4.94 36.43
#